data_AF-A0A661CRP8-F1
#
_entry.id   AF-A0A661CRP8-F1
#
_cell.length_a   1.000
_cell.length_b   1.000
_cell.length_c   1.000
_cell.angle_alpha   90.00
_cell.angle_beta   90.00
_cell.angle_gamma   90.00
#
_symmetry.space_group_name_H-M   'P 1'
#
loop_
_entity.id
_entity.type
_entity.pdbx_description
1 polymer ?
#
loop_
_entity_poly.entity_id
_entity_poly.type
_entity_poly.pdbx_seq_one_letter_code
_entity_poly.pdbx_strand_id
1 'polypeptide(L)' 'MKLYRKNLLQPMRPYVEGEDLTDISVAECDTPEIGGMIAVSPDNELDKWYIAKQFFLDNYSEVKDVN' A
#
# COMPACT_ATOMS: atom_id res chain seq x y z
N MET A 1 21.98 -8.80 -3.39
CA MET A 1 20.90 -8.02 -2.74
C MET A 1 21.33 -7.62 -1.35
N LYS A 2 20.91 -6.45 -0.87
CA LYS A 2 21.00 -6.04 0.53
C LYS A 2 19.58 -5.88 1.05
N LEU A 3 19.34 -6.26 2.31
CA LEU A 3 18.02 -6.15 2.95
C LEU A 3 17.97 -4.86 3.76
N TYR A 4 16.85 -4.14 3.67
CA TYR A 4 16.61 -2.88 4.37
C TYR A 4 15.27 -2.94 5.10
N ARG A 5 15.21 -2.29 6.26
CA ARG A 5 13.97 -2.05 7.00
C ARG A 5 13.48 -0.65 6.68
N LYS A 6 12.16 -0.48 6.53
CA LYS A 6 11.55 0.84 6.43
C LYS A 6 11.53 1.51 7.81
N ASN A 7 12.06 2.73 7.90
CA ASN A 7 12.10 3.49 9.16
C ASN A 7 10.79 4.22 9.46
N LEU A 8 10.02 4.54 8.43
CA LEU A 8 8.77 5.30 8.52
C LEU A 8 7.56 4.37 8.57
N LEU A 9 6.50 4.84 9.21
CA LEU A 9 5.17 4.27 9.03
C LEU A 9 4.70 4.50 7.58
N GLN A 10 3.88 3.59 7.09
CA GLN A 10 3.35 3.65 5.73
C GLN A 10 1.85 3.97 5.79
N PRO A 11 1.43 5.19 5.44
CA PRO A 11 0.02 5.51 5.26
C PRO A 11 -0.58 4.60 4.19
N MET A 12 -1.72 3.99 4.50
CA MET A 12 -2.46 3.13 3.59
C MET A 12 -3.95 3.30 3.81
N ARG A 13 -4.71 3.07 2.74
CA ARG A 13 -6.17 2.88 2.81
C ARG A 13 -6.56 1.60 2.07
N PRO A 14 -7.72 0.99 2.38
CA PRO A 14 -8.26 -0.09 1.57
C PRO A 14 -8.42 0.33 0.11
N TYR A 15 -8.12 -0.60 -0.79
CA TYR A 15 -8.56 -0.55 -2.18
C TYR A 15 -10.09 -0.68 -2.25
N VAL A 16 -10.70 0.07 -3.16
CA VAL A 16 -12.14 0.02 -3.45
C VAL A 16 -12.33 -0.64 -4.81
N GLU A 17 -13.09 -1.73 -4.87
CA GLU A 17 -13.34 -2.44 -6.13
C GLU A 17 -13.94 -1.52 -7.21
N GLY A 18 -13.29 -1.47 -8.37
CA GLY A 18 -13.68 -0.61 -9.49
C GLY A 18 -13.26 0.87 -9.37
N GLU A 19 -12.47 1.26 -8.37
CA GLU A 19 -11.91 2.62 -8.33
C GLU A 19 -10.94 2.88 -9.48
N ASP A 20 -10.82 4.15 -9.87
CA ASP A 20 -9.86 4.58 -10.88
C ASP A 20 -8.43 4.48 -10.33
N LEU A 21 -7.60 3.71 -11.01
CA LEU A 21 -6.21 3.46 -10.66
C LEU A 21 -5.23 4.18 -11.60
N THR A 22 -5.70 5.09 -12.46
CA THR A 22 -4.85 5.81 -13.44
C THR A 22 -3.64 6.50 -12.78
N ASP A 23 -3.84 7.07 -11.58
CA ASP A 23 -2.78 7.74 -10.81
C ASP A 23 -2.17 6.85 -9.70
N ILE A 24 -2.36 5.52 -9.78
CA ILE A 24 -1.85 4.56 -8.81
C ILE A 24 -0.93 3.57 -9.53
N SER A 25 0.29 3.43 -9.03
CA SER A 25 1.23 2.44 -9.56
C SER A 25 0.74 1.03 -9.19
N VAL A 26 0.46 0.21 -10.20
CA VAL A 26 0.09 -1.21 -10.05
C VAL A 26 1.13 -2.03 -10.80
N ALA A 27 1.73 -3.02 -10.15
CA ALA A 27 2.65 -3.92 -10.82
C ALA A 27 1.90 -4.75 -11.87
N GLU A 28 2.51 -5.02 -13.03
CA GLU A 28 1.86 -5.78 -14.12
C GLU A 28 1.38 -7.17 -13.71
N CYS A 29 2.01 -7.78 -12.70
CA CYS A 29 1.63 -9.09 -12.18
C CYS A 29 0.49 -9.05 -11.15
N ASP A 30 0.12 -7.87 -10.67
CA ASP A 30 -0.92 -7.71 -9.66
C ASP A 30 -2.28 -7.47 -10.33
N THR A 31 -3.30 -8.16 -9.83
CA THR A 31 -4.70 -7.85 -10.14
C THR A 31 -5.32 -7.25 -8.87
N PRO A 32 -5.75 -5.97 -8.89
CA PRO A 32 -6.39 -5.33 -7.74
C PRO A 32 -7.62 -6.10 -7.26
N GLU A 33 -7.70 -6.34 -5.95
CA GLU A 33 -8.75 -7.16 -5.33
C GLU A 33 -9.17 -6.61 -3.96
N ILE A 34 -10.38 -7.00 -3.51
CA ILE A 34 -10.88 -6.64 -2.18
C ILE A 34 -9.95 -7.18 -1.09
N GLY A 35 -9.49 -6.27 -0.23
CA GLY A 35 -8.51 -6.54 0.82
C GLY A 35 -7.08 -6.14 0.45
N GLY A 36 -6.84 -5.74 -0.81
CA GLY A 36 -5.66 -4.97 -1.18
C GLY A 36 -5.69 -3.56 -0.58
N MET A 37 -4.54 -2.90 -0.61
CA MET A 37 -4.36 -1.57 -0.03
C MET A 37 -3.75 -0.61 -1.04
N ILE A 38 -4.08 0.67 -0.93
CA ILE A 38 -3.39 1.78 -1.61
C ILE A 38 -2.47 2.44 -0.59
N ALA A 39 -1.16 2.28 -0.79
CA ALA A 39 -0.15 2.98 -0.04
C ALA A 39 0.13 4.35 -0.64
N VAL A 40 0.41 5.34 0.22
CA VAL A 40 0.66 6.73 -0.17
C VAL A 40 2.01 7.16 0.42
N SER A 41 2.86 7.81 -0.37
CA SER A 41 4.10 8.37 0.14
C SER A 41 3.81 9.48 1.17
N PRO A 42 4.40 9.44 2.38
CA PRO A 42 4.20 10.49 3.39
C PRO A 42 4.62 11.89 2.93
N ASP A 43 5.59 11.97 2.01
CA ASP A 43 6.16 13.23 1.54
C ASP A 43 5.51 13.74 0.24
N ASN A 44 4.75 12.88 -0.46
CA ASN A 44 4.11 13.22 -1.72
C ASN A 44 2.80 12.44 -1.88
N GLU A 45 1.67 13.11 -1.64
CA GLU A 45 0.34 12.48 -1.73
C GLU A 45 -0.04 12.00 -3.14
N LEU A 46 0.67 12.43 -4.19
CA LEU A 46 0.48 11.95 -5.56
C LEU A 46 1.20 10.62 -5.83
N ASP A 47 2.19 10.26 -5.02
CA ASP A 47 2.92 9.00 -5.15
C ASP A 47 2.17 7.90 -4.40
N LYS A 48 1.46 7.07 -5.17
CA LYS A 48 0.59 6.01 -4.68
C LYS A 48 0.91 4.70 -5.39
N TRP A 49 0.82 3.60 -4.63
CA TRP A 49 0.97 2.26 -5.19
C TRP A 49 0.02 1.26 -4.55
N TYR A 50 -0.44 0.31 -5.36
CA TYR A 50 -1.24 -0.82 -4.90
C TYR A 50 -0.36 -1.84 -4.17
N ILE A 51 -0.92 -2.44 -3.13
CA ILE A 51 -0.35 -3.55 -2.37
C ILE A 51 -1.37 -4.69 -2.38
N ALA A 52 -0.94 -5.85 -2.89
CA ALA A 52 -1.76 -7.06 -2.89
C ALA A 52 -2.15 -7.47 -1.48
N LYS A 53 -3.37 -8.02 -1.34
CA LYS A 53 -3.97 -8.42 -0.05
C LYS A 53 -3.05 -9.30 0.79
N GLN A 54 -2.52 -10.37 0.21
CA GLN A 54 -1.69 -11.31 0.96
C GLN A 54 -0.38 -10.65 1.42
N PHE A 55 0.25 -9.85 0.55
CA PHE A 55 1.45 -9.11 0.92
C PHE A 55 1.18 -8.14 2.07
N PHE A 56 0.04 -7.44 2.04
CA PHE A 56 -0.36 -6.56 3.15
C PHE A 56 -0.49 -7.34 4.47
N LEU A 57 -1.25 -8.44 4.47
CA LEU A 57 -1.50 -9.26 5.66
C LEU A 57 -0.22 -9.86 6.26
N ASP A 58 0.73 -10.23 5.40
CA ASP A 58 1.98 -10.87 5.84
C ASP A 58 3.01 -9.87 6.39
N ASN A 59 2.95 -8.59 5.96
CA ASN A 59 4.03 -7.63 6.21
C ASN A 59 3.64 -6.40 7.03
N TYR A 60 2.34 -6.17 7.24
CA TYR A 60 1.86 -4.97 7.91
C TYR A 60 0.97 -5.29 9.10
N SER A 61 0.94 -4.36 10.05
CA SER A 61 0.05 -4.38 11.20
C SER A 61 -0.39 -2.95 11.49
N GLU A 62 -1.66 -2.79 11.85
CA GLU A 62 -2.21 -1.49 12.18
C GLU A 62 -1.55 -0.93 13.45
N VAL A 63 -1.14 0.34 13.39
CA VAL A 63 -0.66 1.08 14.56
C VAL A 63 -1.88 1.58 15.32
N LYS A 64 -2.12 1.04 16.52
CA LYS A 64 -3.31 1.37 17.34
C LYS A 64 -3.15 2.66 18.15
N ASP A 65 -1.91 3.05 18.43
CA ASP A 65 -1.58 4.24 19.23
C ASP A 65 -0.56 5.10 18.47
N VAL A 66 -0.97 6.31 18.09
CA VAL A 66 -0.07 7.34 17.56
C VAL A 66 0.13 8.35 18.70
N ASN A 67 1.25 8.25 19.42
CA ASN A 67 1.64 9.23 20.43
C ASN A 67 2.01 10.58 19.79
#